data_AF-A0A063CBE9-F1
#
_entry.id   AF-A0A063CBE9-F1
#
_cell.length_a   1.000
_cell.length_b   1.000
_cell.length_c   1.000
_cell.angle_alpha   90.00
_cell.angle_beta   90.00
_cell.angle_gamma   90.00
#
_symmetry.space_group_name_H-M   'P 1'
#
loop_
_entity.id
_entity.type
_entity.pdbx_description
1 polymer ?
#
loop_
_entity_poly.entity_id
_entity_poly.type
_entity_poly.pdbx_seq_one_letter_code
_entity_poly.pdbx_strand_id
1 'polypeptide(L)'
;MQDVRSWWGHLADIWPNPRELLRRRGVVKALPDLALAAFWTLGLAVACVSIFARDLWRLLWSRVNPRSPRNLQRREWQRQHRTLMELLARDPGTPISPVGREPALASPHAQQPAAERGCRIFSRVPPEIRRQILVAAFGHQTIHMDLRFRPPLHLTDREPFDGWEVHARARARAAQAPTGHPRPDRCQQECLRTWKWFSCVCHRWDPDRTAPLSLGRRQNYRWAQFGEPEADQCLGGSGRYFEAMDVLYTTNTIHISSSVLLQHLPDLLPSHVLARLRSLELVWQPRELPISHGFLPTNPAGSNRPQPLFPRLAYLRISFHRFAMNNIDDATDMMLPYDNKQLLSERLHENLLPQVDELVHRIAPPAAEVTLSCARWDWYELMDLALLQKQGKEATSMQRADIDGLRCWRTMPSRTAEAPADVEAAAQPCSPRAGYWIHVPIGHVRLDNSYGYDWQRNELYGLGTQRLI
;
A
#
# COMPACT_ATOMS: atom_id res chain seq x y z
N MET A 1 -33.88 3.07 6.89
CA MET A 1 -35.28 2.58 6.78
C MET A 1 -35.75 1.86 8.04
N GLN A 2 -34.89 1.09 8.74
CA GLN A 2 -35.24 0.46 10.03
C GLN A 2 -35.55 1.48 11.14
N ASP A 3 -34.77 2.57 11.24
CA ASP A 3 -35.04 3.62 12.25
C ASP A 3 -36.38 4.31 12.05
N VAL A 4 -36.80 4.51 10.79
CA VAL A 4 -38.10 5.10 10.47
C VAL A 4 -39.24 4.18 10.91
N ARG A 5 -39.11 2.85 10.71
CA ARG A 5 -40.11 1.87 11.19
C ARG A 5 -40.20 1.82 12.72
N SER A 6 -39.07 1.87 13.41
CA SER A 6 -39.03 1.92 14.89
C SER A 6 -39.71 3.19 15.42
N TRP A 7 -39.44 4.33 14.78
CA TRP A 7 -40.05 5.60 15.15
C TRP A 7 -41.57 5.62 14.92
N TRP A 8 -42.04 5.04 13.80
CA TRP A 8 -43.47 4.84 13.54
C TRP A 8 -44.15 3.88 14.53
N GLY A 9 -43.45 2.83 14.98
CA GLY A 9 -43.94 1.92 16.00
C GLY A 9 -44.19 2.63 17.34
N HIS A 10 -43.21 3.41 17.82
CA HIS A 10 -43.36 4.19 19.05
C HIS A 10 -44.45 5.27 18.96
N LEU A 11 -44.61 5.91 17.80
CA LEU A 11 -45.70 6.87 17.59
C LEU A 11 -47.08 6.22 17.56
N ALA A 12 -47.19 5.00 17.02
CA ALA A 12 -48.45 4.26 16.98
C ALA A 12 -48.94 3.88 18.38
N ASP A 13 -48.03 3.57 19.31
CA ASP A 13 -48.35 3.24 20.70
C ASP A 13 -48.80 4.46 21.52
N ILE A 14 -48.33 5.67 21.15
CA ILE A 14 -48.71 6.93 21.82
C ILE A 14 -50.06 7.46 21.27
N TRP A 15 -50.46 7.02 20.07
CA TRP A 15 -51.67 7.54 19.43
C TRP A 15 -52.93 6.83 19.94
N PRO A 16 -53.89 7.55 20.53
CA PRO A 16 -55.09 6.91 21.02
C PRO A 16 -55.93 6.38 19.85
N ASN A 17 -56.42 5.14 19.97
CA ASN A 17 -57.21 4.51 18.91
C ASN A 17 -58.50 5.33 18.68
N PRO A 18 -58.70 5.93 17.49
CA PRO A 18 -59.79 6.86 17.24
C PRO A 18 -61.16 6.18 17.42
N ARG A 19 -61.26 4.88 17.15
CA ARG A 19 -62.49 4.10 17.37
C ARG A 19 -62.83 3.99 18.86
N GLU A 20 -61.82 3.87 19.71
CA GLU A 20 -62.02 3.74 21.16
C GLU A 20 -62.36 5.09 21.81
N LEU A 21 -61.73 6.17 21.35
CA LEU A 21 -62.08 7.55 21.73
C LEU A 21 -63.53 7.91 21.38
N LEU A 22 -63.96 7.58 20.16
CA LEU A 22 -65.33 7.80 19.70
C LEU A 22 -66.35 6.98 20.50
N ARG A 23 -66.02 5.73 20.83
CA ARG A 23 -66.88 4.82 21.62
C ARG A 23 -67.04 5.28 23.08
N ARG A 24 -66.00 5.86 23.70
CA ARG A 24 -66.03 6.26 25.12
C ARG A 24 -66.63 7.64 25.39
N ARG A 25 -66.38 8.63 24.51
CA ARG A 25 -66.77 10.04 24.76
C ARG A 25 -67.94 10.54 23.91
N GLY A 26 -68.34 9.77 22.89
CA GLY A 26 -69.30 10.21 21.88
C GLY A 26 -68.66 11.17 20.86
N VAL A 27 -69.26 11.22 19.67
CA VAL A 27 -68.68 11.90 18.48
C VAL A 27 -68.37 13.38 18.72
N VAL A 28 -69.29 14.10 19.38
CA VAL A 28 -69.18 15.55 19.58
C VAL A 28 -68.04 15.93 20.53
N LYS A 29 -67.81 15.15 21.59
CA LYS A 29 -66.76 15.45 22.57
C LYS A 29 -65.37 14.99 22.14
N ALA A 30 -65.28 14.04 21.21
CA ALA A 30 -64.02 13.54 20.65
C ALA A 30 -63.51 14.38 19.47
N LEU A 31 -64.35 15.25 18.90
CA LEU A 31 -64.06 16.06 17.72
C LEU A 31 -62.82 16.98 17.86
N PRO A 32 -62.60 17.68 18.99
CA PRO A 32 -61.41 18.50 19.19
C PRO A 32 -60.11 17.68 19.23
N ASP A 33 -60.14 16.53 19.91
CA ASP A 33 -58.98 15.62 20.03
C ASP A 33 -58.64 15.02 18.65
N LEU A 34 -59.66 14.64 17.86
CA LEU A 34 -59.47 14.14 16.50
C LEU A 34 -58.98 15.22 15.53
N ALA A 35 -59.46 16.46 15.67
CA ALA A 35 -59.00 17.59 14.88
C ALA A 35 -57.52 17.92 15.19
N LEU A 36 -57.14 17.92 16.47
CA LEU A 36 -55.75 18.13 16.89
C LEU A 36 -54.83 17.01 16.40
N ALA A 37 -55.29 15.76 16.48
CA ALA A 37 -54.62 14.58 15.94
C ALA A 37 -54.41 14.69 14.41
N ALA A 38 -55.44 15.08 13.66
CA ALA A 38 -55.34 15.31 12.22
C ALA A 38 -54.37 16.46 11.89
N PHE A 39 -54.37 17.53 12.68
CA PHE A 39 -53.44 18.64 12.53
C PHE A 39 -51.98 18.21 12.71
N TRP A 40 -51.66 17.45 13.76
CA TRP A 40 -50.31 16.95 14.00
C TRP A 40 -49.84 15.94 12.95
N THR A 41 -50.71 15.04 12.49
CA THR A 41 -50.35 14.08 11.44
C THR A 41 -50.09 14.78 10.11
N LEU A 42 -50.90 15.77 9.74
CA LEU A 42 -50.66 16.60 8.56
C LEU A 42 -49.35 17.40 8.69
N GLY A 43 -49.10 17.99 9.87
CA GLY A 43 -47.85 18.71 10.16
C GLY A 43 -46.60 17.82 10.02
N LEU A 44 -46.63 16.60 10.58
CA LEU A 44 -45.55 15.62 10.44
C LEU A 44 -45.38 15.16 8.98
N ALA A 45 -46.46 14.93 8.26
CA ALA A 45 -46.40 14.56 6.84
C ALA A 45 -45.73 15.66 6.00
N VAL A 46 -46.12 16.92 6.22
CA VAL A 46 -45.50 18.09 5.56
C VAL A 46 -44.02 18.22 5.93
N ALA A 47 -43.65 18.03 7.20
CA ALA A 47 -42.26 18.04 7.64
C ALA A 47 -41.43 16.94 6.96
N CYS A 48 -41.95 15.71 6.91
CA CYS A 48 -41.32 14.59 6.22
C CYS A 48 -41.13 14.88 4.73
N VAL A 49 -42.17 15.33 4.02
CA VAL A 49 -42.07 15.70 2.59
C VAL A 49 -41.05 16.81 2.38
N SER A 50 -41.00 17.81 3.28
CA SER A 50 -40.03 18.91 3.20
C SER A 50 -38.59 18.43 3.40
N ILE A 51 -38.35 17.49 4.33
CA ILE A 51 -37.03 16.88 4.53
C ILE A 51 -36.62 16.08 3.29
N PHE A 52 -37.51 15.23 2.77
CA PHE A 52 -37.25 14.45 1.56
C PHE A 52 -36.99 15.36 0.34
N ALA A 53 -37.79 16.41 0.15
CA ALA A 53 -37.59 17.38 -0.91
C ALA A 53 -36.25 18.12 -0.77
N ARG A 54 -35.86 18.50 0.45
CA ARG A 54 -34.57 19.14 0.73
C ARG A 54 -33.40 18.20 0.45
N ASP A 55 -33.50 16.93 0.82
CA ASP A 55 -32.45 15.94 0.60
C ASP A 55 -32.33 15.56 -0.89
N LEU A 56 -33.47 15.45 -1.59
CA LEU A 56 -33.50 15.28 -3.04
C LEU A 56 -32.87 16.49 -3.75
N TRP A 57 -33.22 17.71 -3.32
CA TRP A 57 -32.63 18.94 -3.83
C TRP A 57 -31.12 19.00 -3.56
N ARG A 58 -30.66 18.64 -2.36
CA ARG A 58 -29.21 18.53 -2.05
C ARG A 58 -28.51 17.51 -2.92
N LEU A 59 -29.14 16.36 -3.18
CA LEU A 59 -28.56 15.32 -4.02
C LEU A 59 -28.48 15.77 -5.49
N LEU A 60 -29.53 16.38 -6.02
CA LEU A 60 -29.56 16.96 -7.36
C LEU A 60 -28.55 18.12 -7.48
N TRP A 61 -28.52 19.03 -6.51
CA TRP A 61 -27.54 20.11 -6.45
C TRP A 61 -26.11 19.57 -6.35
N SER A 62 -25.87 18.46 -5.63
CA SER A 62 -24.54 17.84 -5.57
C SER A 62 -24.09 17.26 -6.92
N ARG A 63 -25.04 16.87 -7.79
CA ARG A 63 -24.73 16.37 -9.14
C ARG A 63 -24.49 17.53 -10.11
N VAL A 64 -25.30 18.58 -10.04
CA VAL A 64 -25.27 19.71 -10.99
C VAL A 64 -24.22 20.75 -10.61
N ASN A 65 -24.01 21.03 -9.32
CA ASN A 65 -23.06 22.06 -8.89
C ASN A 65 -21.61 21.57 -9.10
N PRO A 66 -20.83 22.19 -9.99
CA PRO A 66 -19.45 21.79 -10.24
C PRO A 66 -18.57 21.93 -8.99
N ARG A 67 -18.91 22.82 -8.05
CA ARG A 67 -18.20 23.01 -6.78
C ARG A 67 -18.67 22.07 -5.66
N SER A 68 -19.56 21.11 -5.94
CA SER A 68 -19.91 20.10 -4.95
C SER A 68 -18.67 19.25 -4.58
N PRO A 69 -18.57 18.74 -3.34
CA PRO A 69 -17.46 17.86 -2.94
C PRO A 69 -17.30 16.64 -3.86
N ARG A 70 -18.42 16.07 -4.33
CA ARG A 70 -18.43 14.95 -5.30
C ARG A 70 -17.79 15.34 -6.63
N ASN A 71 -18.15 16.49 -7.19
CA ASN A 71 -17.59 16.96 -8.46
C ASN A 71 -16.15 17.46 -8.30
N LEU A 72 -15.75 17.98 -7.13
CA LEU A 72 -14.35 18.28 -6.81
C LEU A 72 -13.50 17.01 -6.81
N GLN A 73 -13.91 15.98 -6.05
CA GLN A 73 -13.20 14.70 -5.99
C GLN A 73 -13.12 14.02 -7.37
N ARG A 74 -14.21 14.04 -8.15
CA ARG A 74 -14.22 13.50 -9.51
C ARG A 74 -13.23 14.23 -10.42
N ARG A 75 -13.17 15.58 -10.35
CA ARG A 75 -12.22 16.38 -11.14
C ARG A 75 -10.78 16.17 -10.70
N GLU A 76 -10.53 16.02 -9.40
CA GLU A 76 -9.21 15.68 -8.89
C GLU A 76 -8.77 14.31 -9.39
N TRP A 77 -9.63 13.29 -9.30
CA TRP A 77 -9.36 11.96 -9.83
C TRP A 77 -9.09 11.98 -11.34
N GLN A 78 -9.91 12.70 -12.12
CA GLN A 78 -9.68 12.87 -13.56
C GLN A 78 -8.36 13.57 -13.86
N ARG A 79 -8.00 14.61 -13.10
CA ARG A 79 -6.72 15.32 -13.25
C ARG A 79 -5.55 14.42 -12.89
N GLN A 80 -5.63 13.71 -11.77
CA GLN A 80 -4.63 12.75 -11.32
C GLN A 80 -4.41 11.67 -12.39
N HIS A 81 -5.48 11.06 -12.89
CA HIS A 81 -5.42 10.03 -13.92
C HIS A 81 -4.85 10.57 -15.24
N ARG A 82 -5.35 11.71 -15.75
CA ARG A 82 -4.85 12.32 -16.98
C ARG A 82 -3.36 12.67 -16.88
N THR A 83 -2.95 13.33 -15.81
CA THR A 83 -1.53 13.70 -15.61
C THR A 83 -0.63 12.49 -15.33
N LEU A 84 -1.18 11.38 -14.82
CA LEU A 84 -0.44 10.12 -14.72
C LEU A 84 -0.18 9.56 -16.11
N MET A 85 -1.20 9.49 -16.96
CA MET A 85 -1.05 9.00 -18.33
C MET A 85 -0.10 9.88 -19.15
N GLU A 86 -0.15 11.20 -18.99
CA GLU A 86 0.84 12.12 -19.57
C GLU A 86 2.26 11.83 -19.09
N LEU A 87 2.43 11.41 -17.83
CA LEU A 87 3.72 11.07 -17.24
C LEU A 87 4.23 9.71 -17.72
N LEU A 88 3.35 8.72 -17.90
CA LEU A 88 3.66 7.40 -18.46
C LEU A 88 3.95 7.44 -19.97
N ALA A 89 3.39 8.42 -20.69
CA ALA A 89 3.65 8.63 -22.11
C ALA A 89 5.00 9.32 -22.38
N ARG A 90 5.68 9.84 -21.35
CA ARG A 90 7.04 10.40 -21.50
C ARG A 90 8.04 9.28 -21.73
N ASP A 91 9.10 9.59 -22.47
CA ASP A 91 10.23 8.69 -22.57
C ASP A 91 10.82 8.46 -21.15
N PRO A 92 10.91 7.21 -20.67
CA PRO A 92 11.46 6.88 -19.35
C PRO A 92 12.92 7.33 -19.16
N GLY A 93 13.62 7.72 -20.23
CA GLY A 93 14.93 8.39 -20.16
C GLY A 93 14.87 9.86 -19.72
N THR A 94 13.69 10.48 -19.68
CA THR A 94 13.53 11.90 -19.32
C THR A 94 13.28 12.02 -17.81
N PRO A 95 14.22 12.58 -17.02
CA PRO A 95 14.04 12.65 -15.57
C PRO A 95 12.83 13.53 -15.22
N ILE A 96 11.88 12.95 -14.48
CA ILE A 96 10.85 13.72 -13.79
C ILE A 96 11.58 14.44 -12.66
N SER A 97 11.93 15.71 -12.89
CA SER A 97 12.68 16.50 -11.91
C SER A 97 11.97 16.47 -10.55
N PRO A 98 12.63 16.04 -9.46
CA PRO A 98 12.06 16.08 -8.10
C PRO A 98 11.80 17.52 -7.62
N VAL A 99 12.41 18.51 -8.29
CA VAL A 99 12.19 19.93 -8.07
C VAL A 99 11.35 20.45 -9.23
N GLY A 100 10.13 20.90 -8.92
CA GLY A 100 9.26 21.54 -9.91
C GLY A 100 10.00 22.70 -10.57
N ARG A 101 9.99 22.74 -11.90
CA ARG A 101 10.25 23.98 -12.63
C ARG A 101 9.13 24.93 -12.23
N GLU A 102 9.42 25.92 -11.39
CA GLU A 102 8.60 27.12 -11.40
C GLU A 102 8.65 27.71 -12.82
N PRO A 103 7.53 28.21 -13.36
CA PRO A 103 7.54 28.91 -14.63
C PRO A 103 8.22 30.26 -14.42
N ALA A 104 9.55 30.27 -14.44
CA ALA A 104 10.30 31.51 -14.56
C ALA A 104 10.02 32.07 -15.96
N LEU A 105 9.47 33.28 -15.98
CA LEU A 105 9.40 34.13 -17.16
C LEU A 105 10.71 34.07 -17.94
N ALA A 106 10.56 33.98 -19.26
CA ALA A 106 11.62 33.85 -20.23
C ALA A 106 12.81 34.78 -19.96
N SER A 107 14.01 34.20 -19.87
CA SER A 107 15.26 34.91 -20.11
C SER A 107 16.16 34.00 -20.96
N PRO A 108 16.58 34.42 -22.18
CA PRO A 108 17.24 33.55 -23.15
C PRO A 108 18.74 33.32 -22.91
N HIS A 109 19.28 33.67 -21.73
CA HIS A 109 20.68 33.44 -21.39
C HIS A 109 20.83 32.65 -20.08
N ALA A 110 20.67 31.32 -20.16
CA ALA A 110 21.20 30.40 -19.16
C ALA A 110 21.65 29.11 -19.87
N GLN A 111 22.87 29.18 -20.37
CA GLN A 111 23.63 28.04 -20.88
C GLN A 111 23.83 27.01 -19.75
N GLN A 112 23.59 25.74 -20.11
CA GLN A 112 24.16 24.51 -19.52
C GLN A 112 23.83 24.19 -18.04
N PRO A 113 23.56 22.91 -17.71
CA PRO A 113 23.31 22.49 -16.35
C PRO A 113 24.57 22.67 -15.49
N ALA A 114 24.47 23.47 -14.43
CA ALA A 114 25.50 23.74 -13.44
C ALA A 114 25.97 22.51 -12.61
N ALA A 115 25.70 21.28 -13.07
CA ALA A 115 26.12 20.04 -12.42
C ALA A 115 27.58 19.66 -12.71
N GLU A 116 28.22 20.21 -13.76
CA GLU A 116 29.58 19.82 -14.15
C GLU A 116 30.71 20.46 -13.32
N ARG A 117 30.42 21.44 -12.44
CA ARG A 117 31.45 22.11 -11.64
C ARG A 117 31.68 21.49 -10.24
N GLY A 118 30.88 20.54 -9.81
CA GLY A 118 30.89 20.04 -8.43
C GLY A 118 31.35 18.59 -8.30
N CYS A 119 32.67 18.35 -8.40
CA CYS A 119 33.47 17.35 -7.66
C CYS A 119 34.77 16.95 -8.40
N ARG A 120 35.66 17.94 -8.61
CA ARG A 120 37.02 17.67 -9.14
C ARG A 120 37.86 16.75 -8.24
N ILE A 121 37.51 16.62 -6.97
CA ILE A 121 38.20 15.75 -6.02
C ILE A 121 37.75 14.29 -6.21
N PHE A 122 36.44 14.05 -6.29
CA PHE A 122 35.88 12.70 -6.41
C PHE A 122 36.25 12.02 -7.74
N SER A 123 36.36 12.81 -8.81
CA SER A 123 36.83 12.35 -10.14
C SER A 123 38.31 11.94 -10.16
N ARG A 124 39.14 12.44 -9.22
CA ARG A 124 40.56 12.08 -9.07
C ARG A 124 40.78 10.81 -8.24
N VAL A 125 39.78 10.39 -7.48
CA VAL A 125 39.82 9.15 -6.70
C VAL A 125 39.67 7.96 -7.65
N PRO A 126 40.49 6.89 -7.51
CA PRO A 126 40.34 5.66 -8.30
C PRO A 126 38.92 5.11 -8.25
N PRO A 127 38.39 4.51 -9.33
CA PRO A 127 37.01 4.03 -9.39
C PRO A 127 36.62 3.11 -8.23
N GLU A 128 37.55 2.27 -7.76
CA GLU A 128 37.34 1.32 -6.68
C GLU A 128 37.13 2.03 -5.35
N ILE A 129 37.98 3.01 -5.04
CA ILE A 129 37.87 3.81 -3.81
C ILE A 129 36.64 4.70 -3.87
N ARG A 130 36.33 5.27 -5.05
CA ARG A 130 35.10 6.04 -5.27
C ARG A 130 33.87 5.19 -4.97
N ARG A 131 33.85 3.96 -5.49
CA ARG A 131 32.77 3.01 -5.23
C ARG A 131 32.69 2.66 -3.75
N GLN A 132 33.81 2.43 -3.06
CA GLN A 132 33.82 2.18 -1.62
C GLN A 132 33.24 3.35 -0.83
N ILE A 133 33.62 4.60 -1.16
CA ILE A 133 33.05 5.79 -0.51
C ILE A 133 31.54 5.87 -0.78
N LEU A 134 31.10 5.65 -2.02
CA LEU A 134 29.68 5.67 -2.36
C LEU A 134 28.90 4.57 -1.65
N VAL A 135 29.44 3.35 -1.55
CA VAL A 135 28.83 2.25 -0.79
C VAL A 135 28.78 2.56 0.70
N ALA A 136 29.84 3.13 1.26
CA ALA A 136 29.84 3.55 2.66
C ALA A 136 28.84 4.67 2.95
N ALA A 137 28.64 5.60 2.02
CA ALA A 137 27.74 6.73 2.18
C ALA A 137 26.28 6.41 1.88
N PHE A 138 26.02 5.57 0.86
CA PHE A 138 24.68 5.38 0.27
C PHE A 138 24.26 3.92 0.10
N GLY A 139 25.15 2.96 0.39
CA GLY A 139 24.86 1.54 0.27
C GLY A 139 24.35 0.93 1.57
N HIS A 140 23.88 -0.31 1.47
CA HIS A 140 23.43 -1.11 2.62
C HIS A 140 22.32 -0.45 3.47
N GLN A 141 21.46 0.31 2.81
CA GLN A 141 20.25 0.89 3.35
C GLN A 141 19.01 0.20 2.77
N THR A 142 17.88 0.39 3.43
CA THR A 142 16.58 0.25 2.79
C THR A 142 16.11 1.63 2.38
N ILE A 143 15.75 1.79 1.12
CA ILE A 143 15.30 3.06 0.55
C ILE A 143 13.82 2.94 0.25
N HIS A 144 12.98 3.72 0.94
CA HIS A 144 11.58 3.87 0.59
C HIS A 144 11.48 4.68 -0.70
N MET A 145 10.70 4.21 -1.66
CA MET A 145 10.43 4.88 -2.93
C MET A 145 8.93 5.01 -3.14
N ASP A 146 8.49 6.22 -3.46
CA ASP A 146 7.07 6.57 -3.55
C ASP A 146 6.81 7.59 -4.67
N LEU A 147 5.64 7.48 -5.27
CA LEU A 147 5.13 8.40 -6.29
C LEU A 147 3.67 8.69 -5.94
N ARG A 148 3.37 9.92 -5.51
CA ARG A 148 1.97 10.33 -5.24
C ARG A 148 1.67 11.69 -5.85
N PHE A 149 0.39 11.88 -6.14
CA PHE A 149 -0.19 13.15 -6.55
C PHE A 149 -0.36 14.06 -5.33
N ARG A 150 0.59 14.99 -5.12
CA ARG A 150 0.67 15.78 -3.88
C ARG A 150 1.07 17.24 -4.13
N PRO A 151 0.80 18.16 -3.18
CA PRO A 151 1.34 19.51 -3.24
C PRO A 151 2.87 19.53 -3.16
N PRO A 152 3.52 20.67 -3.47
CA PRO A 152 4.96 20.84 -3.27
C PRO A 152 5.41 20.51 -1.84
N LEU A 153 6.47 19.70 -1.74
CA LEU A 153 7.18 19.44 -0.49
C LEU A 153 8.02 20.67 -0.15
N HIS A 154 7.85 21.17 1.07
CA HIS A 154 8.68 22.27 1.59
C HIS A 154 9.79 21.62 2.41
N LEU A 155 10.98 21.53 1.80
CA LEU A 155 12.18 21.07 2.47
C LEU A 155 12.68 22.17 3.41
N THR A 156 13.06 21.80 4.62
CA THR A 156 13.60 22.72 5.61
C THR A 156 15.09 22.49 5.78
N ASP A 157 15.90 23.50 5.46
CA ASP A 157 17.36 23.45 5.53
C ASP A 157 17.93 23.83 6.91
N ARG A 158 17.09 24.19 7.89
CA ARG A 158 17.52 24.70 9.20
C ARG A 158 17.38 23.65 10.31
N GLU A 159 18.51 23.27 10.90
CA GLU A 159 18.60 22.63 12.22
C GLU A 159 18.57 23.71 13.34
N PRO A 160 18.10 23.42 14.57
CA PRO A 160 17.55 22.16 15.06
C PRO A 160 16.05 22.00 14.78
N PHE A 161 15.61 20.76 14.57
CA PHE A 161 14.22 20.41 14.33
C PHE A 161 13.51 20.08 15.64
N ASP A 162 13.16 21.10 16.42
CA ASP A 162 12.31 20.90 17.59
C ASP A 162 10.86 20.72 17.14
N GLY A 163 10.37 19.47 17.17
CA GLY A 163 8.94 19.14 17.06
C GLY A 163 8.61 17.92 16.19
N TRP A 164 7.48 17.27 16.47
CA TRP A 164 6.89 16.17 15.68
C TRP A 164 6.41 16.60 14.28
N GLU A 165 6.63 17.87 13.93
CA GLU A 165 6.08 18.57 12.76
C GLU A 165 7.00 18.52 11.54
N VAL A 166 8.27 18.12 11.72
CA VAL A 166 9.23 17.92 10.65
C VAL A 166 9.57 16.44 10.56
N HIS A 167 9.17 15.80 9.47
CA HIS A 167 9.52 14.42 9.19
C HIS A 167 10.50 14.36 8.02
N ALA A 168 11.70 13.83 8.29
CA ALA A 168 12.80 13.67 7.36
C ALA A 168 13.05 14.90 6.44
N ARG A 169 13.28 16.04 7.13
CA ARG A 169 13.56 17.38 6.58
C ARG A 169 12.44 18.00 5.73
N ALA A 170 11.21 17.47 5.80
CA ALA A 170 10.02 18.07 5.24
C ALA A 170 9.02 18.44 6.34
N ARG A 171 8.43 19.64 6.28
CA ARG A 171 7.34 20.01 7.20
C ARG A 171 6.07 19.24 6.86
N ALA A 172 5.57 18.46 7.82
CA ALA A 172 4.24 17.87 7.77
C ALA A 172 3.22 19.02 7.80
N ARG A 173 2.42 19.15 6.75
CA ARG A 173 1.49 20.28 6.52
C ARG A 173 0.36 20.41 7.57
N ALA A 174 0.38 19.60 8.63
CA ALA A 174 -0.53 19.71 9.78
C ALA A 174 -0.07 20.76 10.82
N ALA A 175 1.20 21.16 10.75
CA ALA A 175 1.83 22.13 11.62
C ALA A 175 1.63 23.57 11.12
N GLN A 176 0.64 24.21 11.73
CA GLN A 176 0.40 25.65 11.84
C GLN A 176 1.41 26.57 11.09
N ALA A 177 0.92 27.27 10.07
CA ALA A 177 1.62 28.45 9.57
C ALA A 177 1.83 29.43 10.74
N PRO A 178 3.02 30.04 10.89
CA PRO A 178 3.21 31.11 11.86
C PRO A 178 2.17 32.19 11.57
N THR A 179 1.51 32.61 12.64
CA THR A 179 0.54 33.72 12.67
C THR A 179 1.01 34.88 11.80
N GLY A 180 0.32 35.15 10.68
CA GLY A 180 0.52 36.38 9.91
C GLY A 180 0.30 36.30 8.41
N HIS A 181 0.39 35.13 7.78
CA HIS A 181 0.10 35.00 6.35
C HIS A 181 -1.31 34.43 6.10
N PRO A 182 -2.11 35.04 5.21
CA PRO A 182 -3.39 34.47 4.83
C PRO A 182 -3.15 33.07 4.27
N ARG A 183 -3.85 32.07 4.83
CA ARG A 183 -3.85 30.72 4.28
C ARG A 183 -4.17 30.83 2.78
N PRO A 184 -3.34 30.29 1.87
CA PRO A 184 -3.75 30.22 0.48
C PRO A 184 -5.07 29.46 0.43
N ASP A 185 -6.03 30.03 -0.29
CA ASP A 185 -7.39 29.53 -0.39
C ASP A 185 -7.37 28.01 -0.70
N ARG A 186 -8.29 27.24 -0.10
CA ARG A 186 -8.32 25.76 -0.24
C ARG A 186 -8.32 25.34 -1.71
N CYS A 187 -8.96 26.16 -2.54
CA CYS A 187 -9.02 26.04 -4.00
C CYS A 187 -7.63 26.18 -4.68
N GLN A 188 -6.75 27.05 -4.20
CA GLN A 188 -5.38 27.20 -4.73
C GLN A 188 -4.49 26.01 -4.37
N GLN A 189 -4.64 25.44 -3.17
CA GLN A 189 -3.87 24.26 -2.76
C GLN A 189 -4.26 22.99 -3.54
N GLU A 190 -5.53 22.85 -3.89
CA GLU A 190 -6.03 21.77 -4.77
C GLU A 190 -5.54 21.94 -6.23
N CYS A 191 -5.26 23.17 -6.66
CA CYS A 191 -4.73 23.45 -8.00
C CYS A 191 -3.23 23.19 -8.19
N LEU A 192 -2.43 23.06 -7.11
CA LEU A 192 -0.96 22.89 -7.20
C LEU A 192 -0.48 21.44 -7.07
N ARG A 193 -1.40 20.47 -6.94
CA ARG A 193 -1.04 19.05 -6.84
C ARG A 193 -0.51 18.54 -8.18
N THR A 194 0.63 17.85 -8.11
CA THR A 194 1.30 17.23 -9.25
C THR A 194 1.89 15.89 -8.82
N TRP A 195 2.17 15.01 -9.78
CA TRP A 195 2.91 13.78 -9.51
C TRP A 195 4.34 14.12 -9.10
N LYS A 196 4.77 13.62 -7.94
CA LYS A 196 6.12 13.84 -7.43
C LYS A 196 6.76 12.56 -6.94
N TRP A 197 7.97 12.32 -7.41
CA TRP A 197 8.86 11.31 -6.85
C TRP A 197 9.28 11.67 -5.46
N PHE A 198 9.47 10.62 -4.69
CA PHE A 198 9.86 10.73 -3.32
C PHE A 198 10.69 9.51 -2.92
N SER A 199 11.81 9.75 -2.26
CA SER A 199 12.68 8.66 -1.80
C SER A 199 13.32 9.01 -0.48
N CYS A 200 13.41 8.08 0.47
CA CYS A 200 14.13 8.29 1.72
C CYS A 200 14.83 7.04 2.21
N VAL A 201 15.85 7.21 3.05
CA VAL A 201 16.31 6.10 3.89
C VAL A 201 15.14 5.75 4.82
N CYS A 202 14.75 4.49 4.79
CA CYS A 202 13.64 3.99 5.58
C CYS A 202 14.08 3.96 7.05
N HIS A 203 13.35 4.68 7.89
CA HIS A 203 13.59 4.83 9.33
C HIS A 203 12.70 3.88 10.16
N ARG A 204 12.11 2.87 9.49
CA ARG A 204 11.37 1.76 10.11
C ARG A 204 12.20 1.02 11.18
N TRP A 205 13.51 1.11 11.07
CA TRP A 205 14.45 0.45 11.96
C TRP A 205 15.24 1.46 12.76
N ASP A 206 15.36 1.18 14.06
CA ASP A 206 16.41 1.76 14.88
C ASP A 206 17.75 1.19 14.39
N PRO A 207 18.64 2.03 13.80
CA PRO A 207 19.89 1.56 13.19
C PRO A 207 20.83 0.92 14.21
N ASP A 208 20.70 1.27 15.49
CA ASP A 208 21.55 0.78 16.58
C ASP A 208 20.99 -0.52 17.18
N ARG A 209 19.68 -0.76 17.06
CA ARG A 209 19.00 -1.92 17.67
C ARG A 209 18.61 -3.03 16.70
N THR A 210 18.78 -2.83 15.40
CA THR A 210 18.38 -3.81 14.38
C THR A 210 19.60 -4.36 13.67
N ALA A 211 19.77 -5.68 13.68
CA ALA A 211 20.90 -6.29 13.00
C ALA A 211 20.80 -6.07 11.48
N PRO A 212 21.90 -5.63 10.83
CA PRO A 212 21.94 -5.51 9.38
C PRO A 212 21.92 -6.89 8.72
N LEU A 213 21.22 -7.00 7.61
CA LEU A 213 21.24 -8.16 6.72
C LEU A 213 21.87 -7.78 5.37
N SER A 214 22.06 -8.78 4.51
CA SER A 214 22.65 -8.56 3.17
C SER A 214 21.81 -7.59 2.33
N LEU A 215 22.48 -6.82 1.47
CA LEU A 215 21.87 -5.86 0.52
C LEU A 215 21.04 -4.74 1.16
N GLY A 216 21.35 -4.37 2.41
CA GLY A 216 20.66 -3.27 3.11
C GLY A 216 19.33 -3.68 3.75
N ARG A 217 18.95 -4.95 3.64
CA ARG A 217 17.86 -5.54 4.42
C ARG A 217 18.15 -5.40 5.91
N ARG A 218 17.09 -5.39 6.73
CA ARG A 218 17.18 -5.35 8.19
C ARG A 218 16.13 -6.27 8.81
N GLN A 219 16.42 -6.79 9.99
CA GLN A 219 15.46 -7.60 10.76
C GLN A 219 14.24 -6.77 11.20
N ASN A 220 13.08 -7.40 11.34
CA ASN A 220 11.88 -6.70 11.81
C ASN A 220 12.09 -6.23 13.27
N TYR A 221 11.72 -4.99 13.58
CA TYR A 221 11.79 -4.51 14.96
C TYR A 221 10.79 -5.27 15.85
N ARG A 222 11.23 -5.76 17.01
CA ARG A 222 10.40 -6.62 17.90
C ARG A 222 9.09 -5.97 18.37
N TRP A 223 8.98 -4.65 18.34
CA TRP A 223 7.76 -3.95 18.76
C TRP A 223 6.81 -3.83 17.57
N ALA A 224 5.72 -4.60 17.62
CA ALA A 224 4.80 -4.90 16.52
C ALA A 224 4.18 -3.68 15.80
N GLN A 225 4.22 -2.49 16.39
CA GLN A 225 3.60 -1.27 15.84
C GLN A 225 4.46 -0.59 14.77
N PHE A 226 5.78 -0.88 14.72
CA PHE A 226 6.74 -0.22 13.81
C PHE A 226 7.59 -1.22 13.01
N GLY A 227 7.48 -2.53 13.27
CA GLY A 227 8.36 -3.53 12.66
C GLY A 227 8.02 -3.94 11.22
N GLU A 228 6.77 -3.71 10.77
CA GLU A 228 6.33 -4.19 9.45
C GLU A 228 6.46 -3.15 8.35
N PRO A 229 6.75 -3.56 7.09
CA PRO A 229 6.97 -2.63 5.99
C PRO A 229 5.80 -1.67 5.72
N GLU A 230 4.59 -2.03 6.11
CA GLU A 230 3.36 -1.23 6.03
C GLU A 230 3.23 -0.10 7.06
N ALA A 231 3.95 -0.17 8.18
CA ALA A 231 3.81 0.76 9.31
C ALA A 231 4.68 2.01 9.14
N ASP A 232 5.26 2.18 7.96
CA ASP A 232 6.31 3.15 7.73
C ASP A 232 5.73 4.51 7.32
N GLN A 233 5.75 5.47 8.24
CA GLN A 233 5.47 6.88 7.91
C GLN A 233 6.68 7.54 7.23
N CYS A 234 7.42 6.77 6.42
CA CYS A 234 8.62 7.16 5.68
C CYS A 234 8.29 8.28 4.68
N LEU A 235 8.27 9.50 5.20
CA LEU A 235 8.19 10.71 4.43
C LEU A 235 9.47 11.58 4.63
N GLY A 236 10.61 11.23 4.01
CA GLY A 236 11.49 12.30 3.48
C GLY A 236 12.94 11.93 3.16
N GLY A 237 13.37 12.14 1.91
CA GLY A 237 14.78 12.11 1.58
C GLY A 237 15.06 12.81 0.26
N SER A 238 16.30 13.27 0.12
CA SER A 238 16.81 13.96 -1.07
C SER A 238 18.00 13.17 -1.62
N GLY A 239 17.87 12.64 -2.83
CA GLY A 239 19.02 12.14 -3.59
C GLY A 239 19.49 13.20 -4.60
N ARG A 240 20.73 13.66 -4.49
CA ARG A 240 21.43 14.43 -5.53
C ARG A 240 22.84 13.90 -5.72
N TYR A 241 22.99 12.70 -6.27
CA TYR A 241 24.24 12.24 -6.88
C TYR A 241 23.93 11.20 -7.97
N PHE A 242 24.00 11.60 -9.24
CA PHE A 242 23.85 10.68 -10.37
C PHE A 242 24.92 9.58 -10.36
N GLU A 243 26.13 9.89 -9.86
CA GLU A 243 27.23 8.94 -9.70
C GLU A 243 26.91 7.81 -8.70
N ALA A 244 25.98 8.03 -7.77
CA ALA A 244 25.58 7.04 -6.77
C ALA A 244 24.49 6.08 -7.27
N MET A 245 23.89 6.29 -8.45
CA MET A 245 22.76 5.49 -8.93
C MET A 245 23.08 4.00 -9.00
N ASP A 246 24.29 3.64 -9.41
CA ASP A 246 24.69 2.23 -9.44
C ASP A 246 24.70 1.61 -8.04
N VAL A 247 25.31 2.29 -7.06
CA VAL A 247 25.30 1.85 -5.66
C VAL A 247 23.88 1.82 -5.11
N LEU A 248 23.08 2.84 -5.39
CA LEU A 248 21.71 2.98 -4.91
C LEU A 248 20.87 1.76 -5.29
N TYR A 249 20.92 1.30 -6.54
CA TYR A 249 20.09 0.18 -6.99
C TYR A 249 20.72 -1.20 -6.76
N THR A 250 22.04 -1.30 -6.69
CA THR A 250 22.73 -2.59 -6.60
C THR A 250 23.05 -3.05 -5.17
N THR A 251 23.09 -2.14 -4.20
CA THR A 251 23.54 -2.45 -2.82
C THR A 251 22.48 -2.26 -1.74
N ASN A 252 21.33 -1.70 -2.10
CA ASN A 252 20.24 -1.39 -1.19
C ASN A 252 19.01 -2.24 -1.47
N THR A 253 18.12 -2.28 -0.48
CA THR A 253 16.76 -2.78 -0.62
C THR A 253 15.85 -1.63 -1.01
N ILE A 254 15.15 -1.74 -2.13
CA ILE A 254 14.15 -0.74 -2.51
C ILE A 254 12.79 -1.18 -1.97
N HIS A 255 12.24 -0.35 -1.10
CA HIS A 255 10.94 -0.54 -0.48
C HIS A 255 9.89 0.28 -1.22
N ILE A 256 8.80 -0.35 -1.66
CA ILE A 256 7.72 0.28 -2.43
C ILE A 256 6.37 -0.08 -1.81
N SER A 257 5.61 0.93 -1.39
CA SER A 257 4.22 0.79 -0.90
C SER A 257 3.19 1.56 -1.74
N SER A 258 3.64 2.32 -2.74
CA SER A 258 2.76 3.06 -3.65
C SER A 258 2.12 2.14 -4.68
N SER A 259 0.79 2.07 -4.70
CA SER A 259 0.01 1.36 -5.73
C SER A 259 0.37 1.81 -7.15
N VAL A 260 0.63 3.11 -7.35
CA VAL A 260 1.02 3.67 -8.64
C VAL A 260 2.39 3.15 -9.10
N LEU A 261 3.36 3.06 -8.19
CA LEU A 261 4.65 2.46 -8.51
C LEU A 261 4.52 0.95 -8.74
N LEU A 262 3.83 0.23 -7.86
CA LEU A 262 3.63 -1.22 -8.02
C LEU A 262 2.97 -1.56 -9.35
N GLN A 263 2.08 -0.69 -9.86
CA GLN A 263 1.45 -0.88 -11.16
C GLN A 263 2.37 -0.48 -12.33
N HIS A 264 3.00 0.69 -12.26
CA HIS A 264 3.63 1.32 -13.43
C HIS A 264 5.15 1.46 -13.37
N LEU A 265 5.85 0.89 -12.39
CA LEU A 265 7.31 0.95 -12.30
C LEU A 265 8.03 0.58 -13.62
N PRO A 266 7.58 -0.44 -14.39
CA PRO A 266 8.21 -0.81 -15.65
C PRO A 266 8.14 0.28 -16.73
N ASP A 267 7.14 1.15 -16.65
CA ASP A 267 6.91 2.24 -17.60
C ASP A 267 7.55 3.54 -17.10
N LEU A 268 7.83 3.63 -15.80
CA LEU A 268 8.43 4.80 -15.14
C LEU A 268 9.95 4.77 -15.10
N LEU A 269 10.56 3.59 -15.06
CA LEU A 269 12.00 3.41 -14.99
C LEU A 269 12.54 2.66 -16.21
N PRO A 270 13.69 3.07 -16.77
CA PRO A 270 14.32 2.32 -17.84
C PRO A 270 14.65 0.87 -17.44
N SER A 271 14.56 -0.05 -18.40
CA SER A 271 14.84 -1.48 -18.19
C SER A 271 16.23 -1.74 -17.60
N HIS A 272 17.24 -0.95 -17.98
CA HIS A 272 18.59 -1.08 -17.45
C HIS A 272 18.71 -0.68 -15.97
N VAL A 273 17.81 0.15 -15.45
CA VAL A 273 17.72 0.49 -14.02
C VAL A 273 17.05 -0.65 -13.27
N LEU A 274 15.93 -1.16 -13.79
CA LEU A 274 15.21 -2.29 -13.22
C LEU A 274 16.11 -3.54 -13.14
N ALA A 275 16.92 -3.77 -14.16
CA ALA A 275 17.90 -4.86 -14.21
C ALA A 275 19.00 -4.77 -13.14
N ARG A 276 19.21 -3.62 -12.49
CA ARG A 276 20.20 -3.44 -11.42
C ARG A 276 19.66 -3.75 -10.03
N LEU A 277 18.34 -3.77 -9.85
CA LEU A 277 17.70 -4.01 -8.57
C LEU A 277 18.04 -5.42 -8.07
N ARG A 278 18.63 -5.50 -6.87
CA ARG A 278 19.01 -6.78 -6.24
C ARG A 278 18.13 -7.17 -5.06
N SER A 279 17.46 -6.21 -4.42
CA SER A 279 16.59 -6.49 -3.28
C SER A 279 15.36 -5.58 -3.31
N LEU A 280 14.18 -6.18 -3.18
CA LEU A 280 12.89 -5.49 -3.17
C LEU A 280 12.04 -5.88 -1.96
N GLU A 281 11.39 -4.88 -1.37
CA GLU A 281 10.30 -5.06 -0.41
C GLU A 281 9.05 -4.36 -0.94
N LEU A 282 7.98 -5.11 -1.15
CA LEU A 282 6.73 -4.62 -1.70
C LEU A 282 5.64 -4.71 -0.63
N VAL A 283 4.89 -3.62 -0.45
CA VAL A 283 3.69 -3.59 0.41
C VAL A 283 2.48 -3.43 -0.48
N TRP A 284 1.66 -4.46 -0.52
CA TRP A 284 0.46 -4.49 -1.33
C TRP A 284 -0.75 -3.94 -0.57
N GLN A 285 -1.56 -3.14 -1.27
CA GLN A 285 -2.86 -2.69 -0.82
C GLN A 285 -3.92 -3.21 -1.80
N PRO A 286 -4.48 -4.42 -1.57
CA PRO A 286 -5.38 -5.08 -2.52
C PRO A 286 -6.57 -4.21 -2.93
N ARG A 287 -7.06 -3.35 -2.02
CA ARG A 287 -8.11 -2.37 -2.28
C ARG A 287 -7.77 -1.38 -3.39
N GLU A 288 -6.52 -0.94 -3.43
CA GLU A 288 -6.04 0.07 -4.38
C GLU A 288 -5.55 -0.58 -5.67
N LEU A 289 -4.88 -1.73 -5.54
CA LEU A 289 -4.29 -2.45 -6.65
C LEU A 289 -4.43 -3.96 -6.40
N PRO A 290 -5.19 -4.71 -7.22
CA PRO A 290 -5.15 -6.17 -7.19
C PRO A 290 -3.75 -6.70 -7.53
N ILE A 291 -3.33 -7.82 -6.93
CA ILE A 291 -1.99 -8.39 -7.11
C ILE A 291 -1.72 -8.73 -8.57
N SER A 292 -2.70 -9.30 -9.25
CA SER A 292 -2.63 -9.65 -10.67
C SER A 292 -2.26 -8.48 -11.58
N HIS A 293 -2.59 -7.24 -11.19
CA HIS A 293 -2.33 -6.01 -11.95
C HIS A 293 -0.93 -5.43 -11.71
N GLY A 294 -0.17 -5.99 -10.76
CA GLY A 294 1.18 -5.58 -10.43
C GLY A 294 2.16 -5.66 -11.59
N PHE A 295 2.89 -4.58 -11.84
CA PHE A 295 3.97 -4.50 -12.84
C PHE A 295 3.57 -4.94 -14.25
N LEU A 296 2.29 -4.82 -14.60
CA LEU A 296 1.84 -5.06 -15.97
C LEU A 296 2.26 -3.87 -16.86
N PRO A 297 2.79 -4.13 -18.07
CA PRO A 297 3.05 -3.05 -19.02
C PRO A 297 1.74 -2.39 -19.42
N THR A 298 1.71 -1.06 -19.48
CA THR A 298 0.53 -0.31 -19.96
C THR A 298 0.22 -0.62 -21.43
N ASN A 299 1.23 -1.00 -22.22
CA ASN A 299 1.07 -1.43 -23.61
C ASN A 299 1.71 -2.82 -23.86
N PRO A 300 0.93 -3.91 -23.92
CA PRO A 300 1.45 -5.26 -24.11
C PRO A 300 1.95 -5.52 -25.55
N ALA A 301 1.49 -4.75 -26.54
CA ALA A 301 1.73 -5.04 -27.96
C ALA A 301 3.15 -4.67 -28.45
N GLY A 302 3.98 -4.02 -27.62
CA GLY A 302 5.32 -3.56 -28.00
C GLY A 302 6.44 -3.93 -27.03
N SER A 303 6.17 -4.69 -25.97
CA SER A 303 7.17 -4.93 -24.93
C SER A 303 7.95 -6.24 -25.18
N ASN A 304 9.02 -6.18 -25.98
CA ASN A 304 10.13 -7.15 -25.91
C ASN A 304 10.92 -6.94 -24.61
N ARG A 305 10.23 -6.95 -23.46
CA ARG A 305 10.87 -6.77 -22.16
C ARG A 305 11.44 -8.13 -21.72
N PRO A 306 12.69 -8.16 -21.24
CA PRO A 306 13.25 -9.38 -20.69
C PRO A 306 12.38 -9.84 -19.52
N GLN A 307 11.98 -11.10 -19.54
CA GLN A 307 11.42 -11.78 -18.37
C GLN A 307 12.54 -12.56 -17.69
N PRO A 308 12.63 -12.51 -16.35
CA PRO A 308 11.79 -11.74 -15.42
C PRO A 308 12.08 -10.23 -15.48
N LEU A 309 11.14 -9.41 -14.99
CA LEU A 309 11.28 -7.94 -14.96
C LEU A 309 12.55 -7.46 -14.24
N PHE A 310 12.93 -8.13 -13.14
CA PHE A 310 14.11 -7.83 -12.34
C PHE A 310 15.14 -8.97 -12.47
N PRO A 311 15.88 -9.09 -13.58
CA PRO A 311 16.74 -10.24 -13.87
C PRO A 311 17.86 -10.51 -12.88
N ARG A 312 18.27 -9.51 -12.09
CA ARG A 312 19.34 -9.65 -11.07
C ARG A 312 18.82 -9.64 -9.63
N LEU A 313 17.51 -9.75 -9.45
CA LEU A 313 16.91 -9.77 -8.13
C LEU A 313 17.41 -10.99 -7.35
N ALA A 314 17.95 -10.73 -6.16
CA ALA A 314 18.41 -11.76 -5.23
C ALA A 314 17.38 -11.99 -4.11
N TYR A 315 16.68 -10.93 -3.68
CA TYR A 315 15.66 -11.02 -2.62
C TYR A 315 14.39 -10.25 -2.99
N LEU A 316 13.25 -10.88 -2.75
CA LEU A 316 11.93 -10.28 -2.88
C LEU A 316 11.10 -10.59 -1.63
N ARG A 317 10.66 -9.55 -0.93
CA ARG A 317 9.63 -9.66 0.11
C ARG A 317 8.34 -9.03 -0.40
N ILE A 318 7.25 -9.79 -0.35
CA ILE A 318 5.90 -9.30 -0.61
C ILE A 318 5.18 -9.29 0.73
N SER A 319 4.56 -8.16 1.07
CA SER A 319 3.79 -7.96 2.30
C SER A 319 2.49 -7.25 1.97
N PHE A 320 1.55 -7.21 2.91
CA PHE A 320 0.24 -6.60 2.72
C PHE A 320 0.02 -5.56 3.79
N HIS A 321 -0.73 -4.51 3.46
CA HIS A 321 -1.13 -3.48 4.42
C HIS A 321 -2.15 -4.01 5.44
N ARG A 322 -1.98 -3.57 6.69
CA ARG A 322 -2.76 -3.97 7.86
C ARG A 322 -4.14 -3.36 7.79
N PHE A 323 -5.11 -4.17 8.13
CA PHE A 323 -6.49 -3.73 8.28
C PHE A 323 -6.82 -3.60 9.77
N ALA A 324 -7.61 -2.57 10.12
CA ALA A 324 -8.15 -2.44 11.47
C ALA A 324 -9.23 -3.51 11.73
N MET A 325 -9.53 -3.78 13.01
CA MET A 325 -10.65 -4.65 13.39
C MET A 325 -11.97 -4.16 12.76
N ASN A 326 -12.85 -5.10 12.40
CA ASN A 326 -14.14 -4.85 11.75
C ASN A 326 -14.06 -4.23 10.34
N ASN A 327 -12.89 -4.31 9.70
CA ASN A 327 -12.75 -4.00 8.28
C ASN A 327 -12.82 -5.28 7.44
N ILE A 328 -13.16 -5.08 6.16
CA ILE A 328 -13.03 -6.11 5.13
C ILE A 328 -11.53 -6.22 4.79
N ASP A 329 -10.99 -7.43 4.87
CA ASP A 329 -9.70 -7.78 4.31
C ASP A 329 -9.82 -7.81 2.79
N ASP A 330 -9.31 -6.77 2.13
CA ASP A 330 -9.44 -6.60 0.68
C ASP A 330 -8.71 -7.69 -0.13
N ALA A 331 -7.81 -8.49 0.48
CA ALA A 331 -7.19 -9.63 -0.22
C ALA A 331 -8.10 -10.86 -0.27
N THR A 332 -8.96 -11.04 0.74
CA THR A 332 -9.81 -12.24 0.89
C THR A 332 -11.30 -11.93 0.72
N ASP A 333 -11.68 -10.65 0.72
CA ASP A 333 -13.05 -10.14 0.77
C ASP A 333 -13.84 -10.65 1.99
N MET A 334 -13.14 -10.76 3.13
CA MET A 334 -13.71 -11.28 4.38
C MET A 334 -13.62 -10.27 5.51
N MET A 335 -14.64 -10.23 6.37
CA MET A 335 -14.63 -9.36 7.55
C MET A 335 -13.73 -9.95 8.65
N LEU A 336 -12.99 -9.09 9.35
CA LEU A 336 -12.20 -9.47 10.51
C LEU A 336 -13.00 -9.30 11.82
N PRO A 337 -12.95 -10.23 12.80
CA PRO A 337 -12.23 -11.51 12.79
C PRO A 337 -12.83 -12.52 11.80
N TYR A 338 -12.00 -13.45 11.30
CA TYR A 338 -12.44 -14.43 10.31
C TYR A 338 -13.30 -15.53 10.96
N ASP A 339 -14.61 -15.38 10.92
CA ASP A 339 -15.54 -16.36 11.51
C ASP A 339 -15.51 -17.71 10.78
N ASN A 340 -15.25 -17.70 9.47
CA ASN A 340 -15.20 -18.91 8.64
C ASN A 340 -13.77 -19.22 8.18
N LYS A 341 -13.03 -19.99 9.00
CA LYS A 341 -11.66 -20.42 8.69
C LYS A 341 -11.55 -21.25 7.40
N GLN A 342 -12.57 -22.04 7.06
CA GLN A 342 -12.56 -22.85 5.84
C GLN A 342 -12.64 -21.96 4.60
N LEU A 343 -13.58 -21.01 4.58
CA LEU A 343 -13.69 -20.04 3.49
C LEU A 343 -12.42 -19.19 3.36
N LEU A 344 -11.81 -18.79 4.49
CA LEU A 344 -10.53 -18.09 4.46
C LEU A 344 -9.43 -18.94 3.80
N SER A 345 -9.31 -20.21 4.20
CA SER A 345 -8.35 -21.15 3.58
C SER A 345 -8.57 -21.27 2.07
N GLU A 346 -9.82 -21.45 1.64
CA GLU A 346 -10.19 -21.49 0.22
C GLU A 346 -9.79 -20.20 -0.52
N ARG A 347 -10.08 -19.01 0.03
CA ARG A 347 -9.69 -17.72 -0.57
C ARG A 347 -8.17 -17.54 -0.65
N LEU A 348 -7.43 -17.98 0.36
CA LEU A 348 -5.97 -17.89 0.36
C LEU A 348 -5.36 -18.83 -0.69
N HIS A 349 -5.81 -20.08 -0.75
CA HIS A 349 -5.23 -21.11 -1.62
C HIS A 349 -5.69 -21.04 -3.07
N GLU A 350 -6.96 -20.71 -3.32
CA GLU A 350 -7.56 -20.74 -4.66
C GLU A 350 -7.55 -19.36 -5.34
N ASN A 351 -7.31 -18.28 -4.60
CA ASN A 351 -7.30 -16.91 -5.17
C ASN A 351 -5.98 -16.18 -4.90
N LEU A 352 -5.59 -15.99 -3.64
CA LEU A 352 -4.42 -15.17 -3.30
C LEU A 352 -3.10 -15.79 -3.79
N LEU A 353 -2.82 -17.04 -3.41
CA LEU A 353 -1.56 -17.70 -3.73
C LEU A 353 -1.32 -17.87 -5.25
N PRO A 354 -2.31 -18.24 -6.07
CA PRO A 354 -2.16 -18.27 -7.53
C PRO A 354 -1.79 -16.89 -8.12
N GLN A 355 -2.39 -15.81 -7.63
CA GLN A 355 -2.01 -14.46 -8.07
C GLN A 355 -0.57 -14.09 -7.67
N VAL A 356 -0.12 -14.51 -6.49
CA VAL A 356 1.27 -14.35 -6.05
C VAL A 356 2.21 -15.19 -6.92
N ASP A 357 1.83 -16.42 -7.30
CA ASP A 357 2.61 -17.28 -8.20
C ASP A 357 2.87 -16.60 -9.54
N GLU A 358 1.83 -16.04 -10.16
CA GLU A 358 1.92 -15.31 -11.42
C GLU A 358 2.79 -14.05 -11.30
N LEU A 359 2.61 -13.30 -10.21
CA LEU A 359 3.41 -12.10 -9.94
C LEU A 359 4.89 -12.45 -9.80
N VAL A 360 5.22 -13.45 -8.98
CA VAL A 360 6.60 -13.88 -8.72
C VAL A 360 7.26 -14.37 -10.00
N HIS A 361 6.55 -15.17 -10.81
CA HIS A 361 7.06 -15.64 -12.10
C HIS A 361 7.37 -14.49 -13.05
N ARG A 362 6.53 -13.44 -13.05
CA ARG A 362 6.68 -12.26 -13.89
C ARG A 362 7.88 -11.41 -13.50
N ILE A 363 8.11 -11.22 -12.20
CA ILE A 363 9.05 -10.18 -11.72
C ILE A 363 10.39 -10.71 -11.23
N ALA A 364 10.46 -11.96 -10.75
CA ALA A 364 11.66 -12.50 -10.10
C ALA A 364 12.28 -13.68 -10.87
N PRO A 365 13.62 -13.74 -11.02
CA PRO A 365 14.31 -14.88 -11.62
C PRO A 365 14.20 -16.09 -10.72
N PRO A 366 14.23 -17.35 -11.22
CA PRO A 366 14.10 -18.54 -10.39
C PRO A 366 15.09 -18.62 -9.21
N ALA A 367 16.27 -18.03 -9.36
CA ALA A 367 17.32 -18.00 -8.33
C ALA A 367 17.06 -17.02 -7.16
N ALA A 368 16.11 -16.09 -7.28
CA ALA A 368 15.84 -15.13 -6.20
C ALA A 368 15.21 -15.81 -4.99
N GLU A 369 15.57 -15.42 -3.77
CA GLU A 369 14.84 -15.80 -2.57
C GLU A 369 13.58 -14.94 -2.45
N VAL A 370 12.42 -15.60 -2.38
CA VAL A 370 11.11 -14.92 -2.32
C VAL A 370 10.45 -15.25 -0.99
N THR A 371 9.92 -14.23 -0.32
CA THR A 371 9.21 -14.35 0.95
C THR A 371 7.87 -13.61 0.88
N LEU A 372 6.77 -14.33 1.08
CA LEU A 372 5.43 -13.78 1.24
C LEU A 372 5.13 -13.63 2.74
N SER A 373 5.06 -12.39 3.21
CA SER A 373 4.71 -12.05 4.59
C SER A 373 3.20 -11.94 4.75
N CYS A 374 2.62 -12.84 5.55
CA CYS A 374 1.21 -12.86 5.89
C CYS A 374 0.80 -11.60 6.65
N ALA A 375 -0.36 -11.04 6.32
CA ALA A 375 -0.91 -9.86 7.00
C ALA A 375 -1.23 -10.13 8.49
N ARG A 376 -1.57 -11.38 8.81
CA ARG A 376 -2.06 -11.84 10.12
C ARG A 376 -1.63 -13.28 10.39
N TRP A 377 -1.68 -13.66 11.67
CA TRP A 377 -1.48 -15.05 12.11
C TRP A 377 -2.44 -16.02 11.42
N ASP A 378 -3.72 -15.68 11.31
CA ASP A 378 -4.75 -16.57 10.75
C ASP A 378 -4.43 -17.02 9.31
N TRP A 379 -3.82 -16.13 8.52
CA TRP A 379 -3.34 -16.48 7.18
C TRP A 379 -2.22 -17.51 7.23
N TYR A 380 -1.23 -17.28 8.08
CA TYR A 380 -0.07 -18.17 8.22
C TYR A 380 -0.48 -19.54 8.75
N GLU A 381 -1.29 -19.58 9.80
CA GLU A 381 -1.84 -20.80 10.39
C GLU A 381 -2.52 -21.66 9.32
N LEU A 382 -3.46 -21.08 8.55
CA LEU A 382 -4.22 -21.84 7.56
C LEU A 382 -3.37 -22.28 6.37
N MET A 383 -2.48 -21.40 5.88
CA MET A 383 -1.54 -21.76 4.82
C MET A 383 -0.63 -22.90 5.27
N ASP A 384 -0.04 -22.80 6.45
CA ASP A 384 0.87 -23.82 6.98
C ASP A 384 0.18 -25.17 7.20
N LEU A 385 -1.05 -25.19 7.73
CA LEU A 385 -1.83 -26.43 7.89
C LEU A 385 -2.17 -27.08 6.55
N ALA A 386 -2.63 -26.29 5.58
CA ALA A 386 -2.94 -26.80 4.25
C ALA A 386 -1.69 -27.29 3.50
N LEU A 387 -0.57 -26.60 3.66
CA LEU A 387 0.72 -27.06 3.11
C LEU A 387 1.16 -28.35 3.80
N LEU A 388 1.08 -28.45 5.14
CA LEU A 388 1.44 -29.67 5.87
C LEU A 388 0.67 -30.87 5.33
N GLN A 389 -0.62 -30.71 5.04
CA GLN A 389 -1.46 -31.74 4.45
C GLN A 389 -1.06 -32.08 3.00
N LYS A 390 -0.71 -31.08 2.19
CA LYS A 390 -0.45 -31.25 0.74
C LYS A 390 0.98 -31.73 0.42
N GLN A 391 2.01 -31.15 1.04
CA GLN A 391 3.42 -31.42 0.73
C GLN A 391 4.15 -32.20 1.84
N GLY A 392 3.50 -32.43 2.99
CA GLY A 392 4.05 -33.20 4.09
C GLY A 392 4.98 -32.41 5.01
N LYS A 393 5.21 -33.01 6.18
CA LYS A 393 5.87 -32.39 7.35
C LYS A 393 7.29 -31.89 7.09
N GLU A 394 8.10 -32.70 6.44
CA GLU A 394 9.51 -32.37 6.18
C GLU A 394 9.64 -31.17 5.22
N ALA A 395 8.81 -31.15 4.17
CA ALA A 395 8.81 -30.07 3.20
C ALA A 395 8.24 -28.75 3.77
N THR A 396 7.29 -28.80 4.71
CA THR A 396 6.77 -27.61 5.44
C THR A 396 7.48 -27.36 6.76
N SER A 397 8.71 -27.85 6.94
CA SER A 397 9.42 -27.67 8.20
C SER A 397 9.51 -26.19 8.55
N MET A 398 9.07 -25.86 9.76
CA MET A 398 8.99 -24.48 10.22
C MET A 398 10.37 -24.00 10.65
N GLN A 399 10.72 -22.78 10.25
CA GLN A 399 12.02 -22.19 10.50
C GLN A 399 11.87 -20.77 11.05
N ARG A 400 12.85 -20.32 11.83
CA ARG A 400 12.99 -18.88 12.14
C ARG A 400 13.42 -18.15 10.89
N ALA A 401 12.73 -17.06 10.56
CA ALA A 401 13.11 -16.20 9.46
C ALA A 401 14.33 -15.34 9.83
N ASP A 402 15.18 -15.01 8.85
CA ASP A 402 16.30 -14.07 9.02
C ASP A 402 15.81 -12.67 9.38
N ILE A 403 14.62 -12.30 8.90
CA ILE A 403 13.91 -11.06 9.18
C ILE A 403 13.09 -11.07 10.49
N ASP A 404 13.30 -12.04 11.38
CA ASP A 404 12.47 -12.33 12.56
C ASP A 404 11.05 -12.78 12.25
N GLY A 405 10.54 -13.71 13.06
CA GLY A 405 9.24 -14.37 12.86
C GLY A 405 9.41 -15.84 12.52
N LEU A 406 8.36 -16.43 11.96
CA LEU A 406 8.32 -17.82 11.54
C LEU A 406 8.10 -17.89 10.04
N ARG A 407 8.73 -18.87 9.38
CA ARG A 407 8.50 -19.16 7.98
C ARG A 407 8.43 -20.65 7.70
N CYS A 408 7.67 -21.03 6.68
CA CYS A 408 7.64 -22.37 6.13
C CYS A 408 7.75 -22.32 4.60
N TRP A 409 8.26 -23.38 4.00
CA TRP A 409 8.43 -23.45 2.54
C TRP A 409 7.13 -23.84 1.86
N ARG A 410 6.79 -23.16 0.75
CA ARG A 410 5.70 -23.54 -0.16
C ARG A 410 6.27 -23.91 -1.52
N THR A 411 5.99 -25.13 -1.97
CA THR A 411 6.28 -25.55 -3.34
C THR A 411 5.30 -24.93 -4.31
N MET A 412 5.79 -24.38 -5.42
CA MET A 412 4.95 -23.85 -6.49
C MET A 412 4.46 -24.98 -7.41
N PRO A 413 3.21 -24.93 -7.90
CA PRO A 413 2.78 -25.85 -8.95
C PRO A 413 3.69 -25.73 -10.17
N SER A 414 4.22 -26.86 -10.64
CA SER A 414 4.96 -26.86 -11.89
C SER A 414 3.99 -26.52 -13.01
N ARG A 415 4.27 -25.48 -13.81
CA ARG A 415 3.59 -25.29 -15.09
C ARG A 415 3.97 -26.46 -15.97
N THR A 416 3.07 -27.44 -16.11
CA THR A 416 3.19 -28.48 -17.13
C THR A 416 3.27 -27.75 -18.46
N ALA A 417 4.43 -27.80 -19.11
CA ALA A 417 4.62 -27.21 -20.42
C ALA A 417 3.86 -28.07 -21.44
N GLU A 418 2.55 -27.84 -21.59
CA GLU A 418 1.87 -28.17 -22.83
C GLU A 418 2.25 -27.10 -23.86
N ALA A 419 3.50 -27.16 -24.34
CA ALA A 419 3.93 -26.40 -25.50
C ALA A 419 3.85 -27.32 -26.73
N PRO A 420 3.32 -26.83 -27.87
CA PRO A 420 3.28 -27.59 -29.12
C PRO A 420 4.70 -27.90 -29.58
N ALA A 421 4.88 -29.09 -30.14
CA ALA A 421 6.16 -29.78 -30.37
C ALA A 421 7.17 -29.10 -31.32
N ASP A 422 6.92 -27.89 -31.82
CA ASP A 422 7.68 -27.32 -32.92
C ASP A 422 8.09 -25.86 -32.64
N VAL A 423 9.18 -25.64 -31.89
CA VAL A 423 10.23 -24.63 -32.20
C VAL A 423 11.47 -24.94 -31.35
N GLU A 424 12.45 -25.62 -31.92
CA GLU A 424 13.83 -25.63 -31.43
C GLU A 424 14.44 -24.23 -31.63
N ALA A 425 14.60 -23.48 -30.55
CA ALA A 425 15.49 -22.32 -30.52
C ALA A 425 16.25 -22.31 -29.19
N ALA A 426 17.57 -22.18 -29.29
CA ALA A 426 18.58 -22.37 -28.25
C ALA A 426 18.52 -21.35 -27.09
N ALA A 427 17.49 -21.44 -26.26
CA ALA A 427 17.48 -20.85 -24.92
C ALA A 427 17.65 -21.99 -23.91
N GLN A 428 18.72 -21.96 -23.10
CA GLN A 428 18.89 -22.89 -21.98
C GLN A 428 17.59 -22.91 -21.16
N PRO A 429 17.00 -24.10 -20.88
CA PRO A 429 15.78 -24.19 -20.11
C PRO A 429 16.07 -23.66 -18.70
N CYS A 430 15.60 -22.44 -18.44
CA CYS A 430 15.66 -21.82 -17.12
C CYS A 430 14.88 -22.74 -16.18
N SER A 431 15.57 -23.39 -15.22
CA SER A 431 14.92 -24.31 -14.29
C SER A 431 13.73 -23.60 -13.61
N PRO A 432 12.53 -24.18 -13.61
CA PRO A 432 11.38 -23.55 -13.00
C PRO A 432 11.66 -23.30 -11.50
N ARG A 433 11.14 -22.20 -10.98
CA ARG A 433 11.23 -21.88 -9.55
C ARG A 433 10.51 -22.97 -8.75
N ALA A 434 11.22 -23.58 -7.79
CA ALA A 434 10.66 -24.64 -6.96
C ALA A 434 9.58 -24.13 -5.97
N GLY A 435 9.71 -22.90 -5.48
CA GLY A 435 8.83 -22.39 -4.43
C GLY A 435 9.23 -21.03 -3.87
N TYR A 436 8.61 -20.68 -2.75
CA TYR A 436 8.95 -19.50 -1.94
C TYR A 436 8.54 -19.69 -0.47
N TRP A 437 9.04 -18.81 0.39
CA TRP A 437 8.75 -18.83 1.82
C TRP A 437 7.43 -18.14 2.14
N ILE A 438 6.57 -18.80 2.92
CA ILE A 438 5.45 -18.17 3.63
C ILE A 438 5.96 -17.75 5.00
N HIS A 439 5.74 -16.50 5.38
CA HIS A 439 6.33 -15.89 6.57
C HIS A 439 5.25 -15.18 7.40
N VAL A 440 5.34 -15.31 8.72
CA VAL A 440 4.59 -14.48 9.67
C VAL A 440 5.54 -13.68 10.54
N PRO A 441 5.37 -12.35 10.61
CA PRO A 441 6.22 -11.52 11.44
C PRO A 441 6.14 -11.84 12.93
N ILE A 442 7.25 -11.64 13.64
CA ILE A 442 7.38 -11.92 15.07
C ILE A 442 6.26 -11.30 15.92
N GLY A 443 5.85 -10.07 15.63
CA GLY A 443 4.80 -9.37 16.38
C GLY A 443 3.39 -9.94 16.18
N HIS A 444 3.22 -10.82 15.19
CA HIS A 444 1.96 -11.53 14.92
C HIS A 444 2.03 -13.02 15.25
N VAL A 445 3.19 -13.52 15.67
CA VAL A 445 3.36 -14.92 16.06
C VAL A 445 2.52 -15.18 17.31
N ARG A 446 1.53 -16.07 17.22
CA ARG A 446 0.69 -16.50 18.35
C ARG A 446 1.00 -17.96 18.67
N LEU A 447 1.82 -18.17 19.70
CA LEU A 447 2.18 -19.52 20.16
C LEU A 447 1.44 -19.95 21.43
N ASP A 448 0.55 -19.10 21.93
CA ASP A 448 -0.23 -19.43 23.11
C ASP A 448 -1.27 -20.52 22.80
N ASN A 449 -1.42 -21.43 23.75
CA ASN A 449 -2.20 -22.66 23.60
C ASN A 449 -3.73 -22.45 23.53
N SER A 450 -4.18 -21.20 23.42
CA SER A 450 -5.56 -20.78 23.59
C SER A 450 -6.42 -20.93 22.33
N TYR A 451 -5.81 -21.09 21.14
CA TYR A 451 -6.52 -21.08 19.84
C TYR A 451 -6.47 -22.40 19.04
N GLY A 452 -5.97 -23.49 19.62
CA GLY A 452 -6.00 -24.81 18.97
C GLY A 452 -5.03 -25.00 17.80
N TYR A 453 -4.14 -24.03 17.54
CA TYR A 453 -2.97 -24.25 16.69
C TYR A 453 -2.01 -25.19 17.41
N ASP A 454 -1.47 -26.16 16.68
CA ASP A 454 -0.63 -27.23 17.23
C ASP A 454 0.69 -26.67 17.81
N TRP A 455 0.63 -26.23 19.07
CA TRP A 455 1.77 -25.77 19.86
C TRP A 455 2.92 -26.78 19.86
N GLN A 456 2.62 -28.07 19.66
CA GLN A 456 3.61 -29.13 19.58
C GLN A 456 4.51 -28.96 18.35
N ARG A 457 4.07 -28.29 17.26
CA ARG A 457 4.95 -28.05 16.10
C ARG A 457 6.19 -27.23 16.46
N ASN A 458 6.10 -26.26 17.38
CA ASN A 458 7.27 -25.48 17.78
C ASN A 458 8.28 -26.32 18.59
N GLU A 459 7.78 -27.18 19.47
CA GLU A 459 8.61 -28.13 20.22
C GLU A 459 9.24 -29.17 19.29
N LEU A 460 8.46 -29.61 18.29
CA LEU A 460 8.84 -30.65 17.36
C LEU A 460 9.98 -30.23 16.41
N TYR A 461 10.09 -28.93 16.11
CA TYR A 461 11.23 -28.38 15.36
C TYR A 461 12.33 -27.78 16.26
N GLY A 462 12.28 -28.00 17.57
CA GLY A 462 13.30 -27.52 18.50
C GLY A 462 13.41 -25.99 18.52
N LEU A 463 12.35 -25.26 18.15
CA LEU A 463 12.40 -23.81 18.02
C LEU A 463 12.49 -23.09 19.37
N GLY A 464 12.29 -23.81 20.48
CA GLY A 464 12.55 -23.41 21.87
C GLY A 464 11.73 -22.20 22.35
N THR A 465 11.22 -22.27 23.58
CA THR A 465 10.58 -21.12 24.26
C THR A 465 11.57 -20.00 24.62
N GLN A 466 12.88 -20.28 24.63
CA GLN A 466 13.91 -19.45 25.27
C GLN A 466 14.27 -18.09 24.59
N ARG A 467 13.62 -17.66 23.51
CA ARG A 467 13.91 -16.35 22.88
C ARG A 467 12.69 -15.56 22.39
N LEU A 468 11.47 -16.00 22.71
CA LEU A 468 10.24 -15.38 22.24
C LEU A 468 9.52 -14.53 23.29
N ILE A 469 10.12 -14.37 24.48
CA ILE A 469 9.72 -13.42 25.52
C ILE A 469 10.50 -12.12 25.35
#